data_AF-A0A956J054-F1
#
_entry.id   AF-A0A956J054-F1
#
_cell.length_a   1.000
_cell.length_b   1.000
_cell.length_c   1.000
_cell.angle_alpha   90.00
_cell.angle_beta   90.00
_cell.angle_gamma   90.00
#
_symmetry.space_group_name_H-M   'P 1'
#
loop_
_entity.id
_entity.type
_entity.pdbx_description
1 polymer ?
#
loop_
_entity_poly.entity_id
_entity_poly.type
_entity_poly.pdbx_seq_one_letter_code
_entity_poly.pdbx_strand_id
1 'polypeptide(L)'
;WLYVSDSVLRNDAKGGIAPEGFEYAPRSLAFLLQLYLALETAGEANEERYGTQVLRWKNPFWQELVPAYLNALSPRTVKSQRSGTQVYLPAWTGDGEVYELFDFADSFIPLGISARLRGEQALYDQTRWIQKYTPAGGAEYLNKRASAEGGSVPFRQAILYFLLYDPKAKPAEDPRGKLPPHHLASGTGRLAVRQSWKPDAAWFNFNCGWAEIDHQHGDAGDFGLYLKGEWISKERVGYGGVFERSLSHNTLAVENSKPDHHEDKRRRGLWESGSQWALGHTGDPVMRAFIGNDYVSTHCSMGGMYNSAYEGVKDVEAVERHLVWLEPSTIVFYDAVRTARAEQFKQAWLHFEALPKVEGDHADVTTPGGQHVRVSALLPENAKLRAEAYKVTDDWESKPASGETMLFDLLTEAGSKEKQQQFLHVLQVADSPLKPERFKQGQGDEFVGASLGPSAVAFSTKRDAPKANFSVPAQTKLIFVAGLKPNSDFKLGTKKSGDALVLSIEPGSGVKSDDAGVIRFAVP
;
A
#
# COMPACT_ATOMS: atom_id res chain seq x y z
N TRP A 1 -18.06 -16.10 17.28
CA TRP A 1 -16.71 -15.81 16.77
C TRP A 1 -16.57 -16.22 15.31
N LEU A 2 -16.50 -17.52 14.96
CA LEU A 2 -16.31 -17.99 13.56
C LEU A 2 -17.24 -17.32 12.54
N TYR A 3 -18.52 -17.18 12.82
CA TYR A 3 -19.51 -16.56 11.92
C TYR A 3 -19.21 -15.09 11.63
N VAL A 4 -18.75 -14.35 12.63
CA VAL A 4 -18.38 -12.93 12.50
C VAL A 4 -17.12 -12.82 11.67
N SER A 5 -16.10 -13.62 11.99
CA SER A 5 -14.85 -13.66 11.24
C SER A 5 -15.05 -14.11 9.79
N ASP A 6 -15.86 -15.13 9.53
CA ASP A 6 -16.19 -15.56 8.16
C ASP A 6 -16.87 -14.43 7.38
N SER A 7 -17.82 -13.73 8.00
CA SER A 7 -18.51 -12.58 7.40
C SER A 7 -17.53 -11.46 7.04
N VAL A 8 -16.63 -11.09 7.95
CA VAL A 8 -15.61 -10.05 7.68
C VAL A 8 -14.69 -10.49 6.53
N LEU A 9 -14.13 -11.70 6.58
CA LEU A 9 -13.22 -12.19 5.54
C LEU A 9 -13.88 -12.34 4.17
N ARG A 10 -15.19 -12.61 4.14
CA ARG A 10 -15.98 -12.72 2.90
C ARG A 10 -16.32 -11.36 2.30
N ASN A 11 -16.45 -10.34 3.13
CA ASN A 11 -16.95 -9.02 2.72
C ASN A 11 -15.85 -7.97 2.92
N ASP A 12 -15.73 -7.44 4.14
CA ASP A 12 -14.92 -6.26 4.47
C ASP A 12 -13.40 -6.49 4.33
N ALA A 13 -12.95 -7.75 4.38
CA ALA A 13 -11.56 -8.15 4.18
C ALA A 13 -11.37 -9.13 3.00
N LYS A 14 -12.29 -9.12 2.02
CA LYS A 14 -12.16 -9.95 0.81
C LYS A 14 -10.85 -9.66 0.05
N GLY A 15 -10.34 -10.67 -0.66
CA GLY A 15 -9.07 -10.53 -1.38
C GLY A 15 -7.85 -11.10 -0.64
N GLY A 16 -8.03 -11.95 0.36
CA GLY A 16 -6.94 -12.76 0.93
C GLY A 16 -5.92 -12.02 1.79
N ILE A 17 -6.13 -10.74 2.12
CA ILE A 17 -5.32 -10.00 3.09
C ILE A 17 -6.19 -9.70 4.31
N ALA A 18 -5.80 -10.22 5.47
CA ALA A 18 -6.47 -9.90 6.72
C ALA A 18 -6.06 -8.51 7.24
N PRO A 19 -6.96 -7.83 7.97
CA PRO A 19 -6.80 -6.40 8.31
C PRO A 19 -5.67 -6.11 9.30
N GLU A 20 -5.34 -7.04 10.21
CA GLU A 20 -4.38 -6.84 11.33
C GLU A 20 -2.89 -6.84 10.91
N GLY A 21 -2.59 -6.77 9.63
CA GLY A 21 -1.22 -6.59 9.17
C GLY A 21 -0.31 -7.82 9.25
N PHE A 22 0.96 -7.65 8.86
CA PHE A 22 1.87 -8.78 8.59
C PHE A 22 2.28 -9.58 9.83
N GLU A 23 2.28 -8.96 11.01
CA GLU A 23 2.64 -9.66 12.24
C GLU A 23 1.44 -10.33 12.90
N TYR A 24 0.28 -9.66 12.98
CA TYR A 24 -0.86 -10.14 13.75
C TYR A 24 -1.87 -10.95 12.93
N ALA A 25 -2.08 -10.60 11.65
CA ALA A 25 -2.97 -11.38 10.77
C ALA A 25 -2.65 -12.89 10.74
N PRO A 26 -1.39 -13.35 10.56
CA PRO A 26 -1.11 -14.79 10.57
C PRO A 26 -1.43 -15.48 11.91
N ARG A 27 -1.43 -14.75 13.03
CA ARG A 27 -1.83 -15.28 14.34
C ARG A 27 -3.35 -15.42 14.44
N SER A 28 -4.09 -14.40 14.01
CA SER A 28 -5.56 -14.42 14.01
C SER A 28 -6.12 -15.44 13.02
N LEU A 29 -5.57 -15.50 11.80
CA LEU A 29 -5.94 -16.49 10.79
C LEU A 29 -5.61 -17.92 11.22
N ALA A 30 -4.53 -18.11 12.00
CA ALA A 30 -4.17 -19.43 12.50
C ALA A 30 -5.27 -20.04 13.37
N PHE A 31 -5.87 -19.27 14.28
CA PHE A 31 -6.99 -19.75 15.10
C PHE A 31 -8.19 -20.17 14.25
N LEU A 32 -8.50 -19.41 13.19
CA LEU A 32 -9.60 -19.73 12.28
C LEU A 32 -9.31 -21.02 11.49
N LEU A 33 -8.14 -21.11 10.88
CA LEU A 33 -7.76 -22.25 10.04
C LEU A 33 -7.62 -23.54 10.84
N GLN A 34 -7.11 -23.46 12.08
CA GLN A 34 -7.05 -24.61 12.97
C GLN A 34 -8.45 -25.03 13.44
N LEU A 35 -9.35 -24.08 13.68
CA LEU A 35 -10.76 -24.40 13.98
C LEU A 35 -11.45 -25.06 12.78
N TYR A 36 -11.26 -24.55 11.56
CA TYR A 36 -11.78 -25.18 10.34
C TYR A 36 -11.27 -26.61 10.18
N LEU A 37 -9.96 -26.83 10.36
CA LEU A 37 -9.37 -28.16 10.27
C LEU A 37 -9.92 -29.10 11.36
N ALA A 38 -10.13 -28.61 12.58
CA ALA A 38 -10.75 -29.38 13.65
C ALA A 38 -12.20 -29.77 13.31
N LEU A 39 -13.00 -28.86 12.76
CA LEU A 39 -14.36 -29.14 12.31
C LEU A 39 -14.36 -30.18 11.18
N GLU A 40 -13.47 -30.05 10.19
CA GLU A 40 -13.34 -31.00 9.08
C GLU A 40 -12.99 -32.41 9.58
N THR A 41 -11.99 -32.52 10.46
CA THR A 41 -11.49 -33.81 10.96
C THR A 41 -12.41 -34.47 11.99
N ALA A 42 -13.21 -33.68 12.72
CA ALA A 42 -14.24 -34.19 13.63
C ALA A 42 -15.56 -34.57 12.92
N GLY A 43 -15.70 -34.28 11.62
CA GLY A 43 -16.95 -34.45 10.89
C GLY A 43 -18.03 -33.40 11.22
N GLU A 44 -17.64 -32.29 11.85
CA GLU A 44 -18.52 -31.18 12.25
C GLU A 44 -18.48 -29.99 11.27
N ALA A 45 -17.72 -30.08 10.18
CA ALA A 45 -17.85 -29.21 9.01
C ALA A 45 -19.15 -29.53 8.23
N ASN A 46 -20.28 -29.36 8.90
CA ASN A 46 -21.61 -29.73 8.46
C ASN A 46 -22.47 -28.48 8.21
N GLU A 47 -22.74 -28.22 6.93
CA GLU A 47 -23.51 -27.05 6.50
C GLU A 47 -24.99 -27.11 6.87
N GLU A 48 -25.60 -28.29 6.88
CA GLU A 48 -27.02 -28.41 7.25
C GLU A 48 -27.24 -28.07 8.73
N ARG A 49 -26.26 -28.39 9.57
CA ARG A 49 -26.32 -28.15 11.02
C ARG A 49 -25.88 -26.74 11.41
N TYR A 50 -24.80 -26.23 10.81
CA TYR A 50 -24.15 -25.00 11.24
C TYR A 50 -24.11 -23.90 10.18
N GLY A 51 -24.61 -24.14 8.97
CA GLY A 51 -24.55 -23.19 7.87
C GLY A 51 -23.20 -23.17 7.16
N THR A 52 -23.08 -22.33 6.15
CA THR A 52 -21.94 -22.33 5.22
C THR A 52 -20.62 -21.88 5.86
N GLN A 53 -20.69 -21.16 6.98
CA GLN A 53 -19.56 -20.51 7.66
C GLN A 53 -18.57 -21.50 8.28
N VAL A 54 -18.98 -22.76 8.51
CA VAL A 54 -18.07 -23.84 8.96
C VAL A 54 -17.31 -24.49 7.80
N LEU A 55 -17.58 -24.12 6.56
CA LEU A 55 -16.95 -24.66 5.37
C LEU A 55 -15.91 -23.68 4.81
N ARG A 56 -14.64 -23.82 5.22
CA ARG A 56 -13.54 -22.96 4.76
C ARG A 56 -13.54 -22.76 3.25
N TRP A 57 -13.67 -23.83 2.47
CA TRP A 57 -13.59 -23.80 1.00
C TRP A 57 -14.71 -23.01 0.32
N LYS A 58 -15.78 -22.65 1.04
CA LYS A 58 -16.85 -21.78 0.53
C LYS A 58 -16.59 -20.30 0.81
N ASN A 59 -15.57 -19.93 1.57
CA ASN A 59 -15.14 -18.55 1.72
C ASN A 59 -13.99 -18.24 0.74
N PRO A 60 -14.21 -17.36 -0.27
CA PRO A 60 -13.23 -17.07 -1.31
C PRO A 60 -11.91 -16.53 -0.76
N PHE A 61 -11.93 -15.86 0.40
CA PHE A 61 -10.74 -15.34 1.08
C PHE A 61 -9.60 -16.35 1.14
N TRP A 62 -9.91 -17.61 1.46
CA TRP A 62 -8.89 -18.65 1.65
C TRP A 62 -8.23 -19.10 0.34
N GLN A 63 -8.88 -18.92 -0.80
CA GLN A 63 -8.27 -19.17 -2.12
C GLN A 63 -7.37 -18.00 -2.54
N GLU A 64 -7.68 -16.80 -2.06
CA GLU A 64 -6.94 -15.57 -2.36
C GLU A 64 -5.73 -15.34 -1.43
N LEU A 65 -5.66 -16.03 -0.28
CA LEU A 65 -4.57 -15.87 0.70
C LEU A 65 -3.18 -16.14 0.10
N VAL A 66 -3.03 -17.19 -0.73
CA VAL A 66 -1.76 -17.51 -1.39
C VAL A 66 -1.32 -16.44 -2.39
N PRO A 67 -2.13 -16.05 -3.40
CA PRO A 67 -1.72 -15.02 -4.33
C PRO A 67 -1.50 -13.66 -3.66
N ALA A 68 -2.30 -13.32 -2.64
CA ALA A 68 -2.11 -12.12 -1.83
C ALA A 68 -0.75 -12.10 -1.14
N TYR A 69 -0.45 -13.17 -0.38
CA TYR A 69 0.80 -13.31 0.35
C TYR A 69 2.01 -13.22 -0.57
N LEU A 70 2.03 -13.99 -1.67
CA LEU A 70 3.17 -14.02 -2.58
C LEU A 70 3.38 -12.69 -3.31
N ASN A 71 2.30 -11.98 -3.68
CA ASN A 71 2.41 -10.65 -4.26
C ASN A 71 2.81 -9.58 -3.25
N ALA A 72 2.73 -9.86 -1.95
CA ALA A 72 3.16 -8.96 -0.89
C ALA A 72 4.63 -9.21 -0.43
N LEU A 73 5.39 -10.08 -1.12
CA LEU A 73 6.81 -10.33 -0.86
C LEU A 73 7.73 -9.71 -1.91
N SER A 74 8.89 -9.23 -1.50
CA SER A 74 9.90 -8.67 -2.42
C SER A 74 10.26 -9.64 -3.57
N PRO A 75 10.65 -9.13 -4.74
CA PRO A 75 11.06 -9.96 -5.88
C PRO A 75 12.18 -10.96 -5.58
N ARG A 76 13.04 -10.64 -4.61
CA ARG A 76 14.17 -11.48 -4.17
C ARG A 76 14.36 -11.42 -2.66
N THR A 77 15.10 -12.38 -2.13
CA THR A 77 15.56 -12.31 -0.74
C THR A 77 16.74 -11.35 -0.59
N VAL A 78 16.87 -10.82 0.62
CA VAL A 78 18.02 -10.05 1.11
C VAL A 78 18.56 -10.71 2.37
N LYS A 79 19.81 -10.40 2.73
CA LYS A 79 20.37 -10.84 4.00
C LYS A 79 19.81 -9.96 5.12
N SER A 80 19.02 -10.55 6.03
CA SER A 80 18.51 -9.85 7.21
C SER A 80 19.68 -9.36 8.06
N GLN A 81 19.69 -8.07 8.40
CA GLN A 81 20.68 -7.52 9.33
C GLN A 81 20.49 -8.06 10.77
N ARG A 82 19.26 -8.48 11.09
CA ARG A 82 18.88 -9.03 12.40
C ARG A 82 19.27 -10.50 12.54
N SER A 83 18.76 -11.35 11.66
CA SER A 83 18.91 -12.81 11.78
C SER A 83 20.14 -13.35 11.02
N GLY A 84 20.72 -12.56 10.11
CA GLY A 84 21.80 -12.98 9.22
C GLY A 84 21.37 -13.95 8.12
N THR A 85 20.09 -14.36 8.09
CA THR A 85 19.53 -15.31 7.12
C THR A 85 19.00 -14.60 5.87
N GLN A 86 18.74 -15.37 4.81
CA GLN A 86 18.06 -14.86 3.62
C GLN A 86 16.55 -14.76 3.89
N VAL A 87 15.99 -13.57 3.67
CA VAL A 87 14.58 -13.28 3.93
C VAL A 87 13.97 -12.50 2.76
N TYR A 88 12.70 -12.76 2.46
CA TYR A 88 11.92 -11.83 1.66
C TYR A 88 11.53 -10.62 2.53
N LEU A 89 11.55 -9.43 1.94
CA LEU A 89 11.02 -8.23 2.56
C LEU A 89 9.51 -8.15 2.26
N PRO A 90 8.64 -8.10 3.27
CA PRO A 90 7.22 -7.89 3.04
C PRO A 90 6.93 -6.42 2.70
N ALA A 91 5.86 -6.20 1.92
CA ALA A 91 5.18 -4.92 1.84
C ALA A 91 4.37 -4.83 3.12
N TRP A 92 5.06 -4.37 4.17
CA TRP A 92 4.53 -4.37 5.52
C TRP A 92 3.21 -3.61 5.59
N THR A 93 2.40 -4.00 6.55
CA THR A 93 1.15 -3.34 6.89
C THR A 93 0.87 -3.56 8.37
N GLY A 94 0.30 -2.55 9.03
CA GLY A 94 -0.05 -2.61 10.44
C GLY A 94 1.17 -2.72 11.35
N ASP A 95 0.91 -3.08 12.59
CA ASP A 95 1.94 -3.16 13.63
C ASP A 95 3.06 -4.17 13.31
N GLY A 96 4.29 -3.79 13.68
CA GLY A 96 5.45 -4.68 13.56
C GLY A 96 6.54 -4.38 14.59
N GLU A 97 6.89 -5.37 15.40
CA GLU A 97 8.05 -5.30 16.30
C GLU A 97 9.36 -5.64 15.59
N VAL A 98 9.27 -6.41 14.50
CA VAL A 98 10.40 -6.89 13.71
C VAL A 98 10.09 -6.74 12.24
N TYR A 99 10.96 -6.04 11.52
CA TYR A 99 10.88 -5.96 10.07
C TYR A 99 11.58 -7.17 9.42
N GLU A 100 10.91 -8.32 9.49
CA GLU A 100 11.35 -9.58 8.89
C GLU A 100 10.13 -10.47 8.65
N LEU A 101 10.06 -11.17 7.53
CA LEU A 101 8.95 -12.08 7.25
C LEU A 101 8.95 -13.24 8.24
N PHE A 102 7.93 -13.28 9.11
CA PHE A 102 7.71 -14.40 10.03
C PHE A 102 7.32 -15.68 9.30
N ASP A 103 7.55 -16.82 9.95
CA ASP A 103 7.03 -18.09 9.48
C ASP A 103 5.52 -18.19 9.77
N PHE A 104 4.73 -18.18 8.71
CA PHE A 104 3.26 -18.28 8.78
C PHE A 104 2.79 -19.75 8.90
N ALA A 105 3.63 -20.64 9.46
CA ALA A 105 3.36 -22.06 9.66
C ALA A 105 1.99 -22.32 10.30
N ASP A 106 1.64 -21.57 11.34
CA ASP A 106 0.38 -21.76 12.07
C ASP A 106 -0.87 -21.42 11.24
N SER A 107 -0.73 -20.72 10.12
CA SER A 107 -1.78 -20.45 9.14
C SER A 107 -1.68 -21.34 7.90
N PHE A 108 -0.57 -21.28 7.16
CA PHE A 108 -0.45 -21.99 5.88
C PHE A 108 -0.44 -23.51 6.01
N ILE A 109 0.05 -24.06 7.13
CA ILE A 109 0.08 -25.50 7.30
C ILE A 109 -1.34 -26.06 7.50
N PRO A 110 -2.17 -25.56 8.44
CA PRO A 110 -3.56 -25.99 8.53
C PRO A 110 -4.35 -25.82 7.22
N LEU A 111 -4.10 -24.73 6.47
CA LEU A 111 -4.67 -24.55 5.13
C LEU A 111 -4.26 -25.66 4.18
N GLY A 112 -2.97 -26.02 4.15
CA GLY A 112 -2.44 -27.10 3.32
C GLY A 112 -2.97 -28.48 3.71
N ILE A 113 -3.15 -28.76 5.01
CA ILE A 113 -3.73 -30.03 5.49
C ILE A 113 -5.21 -30.11 5.08
N SER A 114 -6.00 -29.05 5.31
CA SER A 114 -7.39 -28.97 4.83
C SER A 114 -7.48 -29.17 3.31
N ALA A 115 -6.62 -28.47 2.54
CA ALA A 115 -6.55 -28.62 1.09
C ALA A 115 -6.27 -30.08 0.68
N ARG A 116 -5.33 -30.76 1.33
CA ARG A 116 -5.03 -32.18 1.11
C ARG A 116 -6.24 -33.08 1.39
N LEU A 117 -6.91 -32.90 2.54
CA LEU A 117 -8.10 -33.69 2.92
C LEU A 117 -9.24 -33.54 1.90
N ARG A 118 -9.30 -32.38 1.24
CA ARG A 118 -10.32 -32.06 0.23
C ARG A 118 -9.92 -32.35 -1.20
N GLY A 119 -8.70 -32.83 -1.45
CA GLY A 119 -8.21 -33.05 -2.82
C GLY A 119 -7.88 -31.76 -3.60
N GLU A 120 -7.71 -30.63 -2.92
CA GLU A 120 -7.31 -29.34 -3.51
C GLU A 120 -5.79 -29.33 -3.78
N GLN A 121 -5.33 -30.18 -4.70
CA GLN A 121 -3.91 -30.46 -4.92
C GLN A 121 -3.06 -29.20 -5.18
N ALA A 122 -3.58 -28.25 -5.96
CA ALA A 122 -2.87 -27.00 -6.26
C ALA A 122 -2.57 -26.16 -5.01
N LEU A 123 -3.55 -26.03 -4.11
CA LEU A 123 -3.40 -25.28 -2.86
C LEU A 123 -2.50 -26.04 -1.87
N TYR A 124 -2.60 -27.36 -1.83
CA TYR A 124 -1.67 -28.20 -1.05
C TYR A 124 -0.21 -28.03 -1.52
N ASP A 125 0.02 -28.01 -2.84
CA ASP A 125 1.36 -27.80 -3.39
C ASP A 125 1.87 -26.38 -3.12
N GLN A 126 1.02 -25.36 -3.29
CA GLN A 126 1.35 -23.97 -3.00
C GLN A 126 1.79 -23.76 -1.54
N THR A 127 1.02 -24.28 -0.57
CA THR A 127 1.34 -24.16 0.86
C THR A 127 2.62 -24.89 1.23
N ARG A 128 2.87 -26.08 0.66
CA ARG A 128 4.15 -26.80 0.81
C ARG A 128 5.34 -26.03 0.24
N TRP A 129 5.16 -25.37 -0.90
CA TRP A 129 6.20 -24.54 -1.48
C TRP A 129 6.46 -23.31 -0.60
N ILE A 130 5.41 -22.59 -0.19
CA ILE A 130 5.50 -21.42 0.70
C ILE A 130 6.33 -21.78 1.94
N GLN A 131 5.89 -22.79 2.70
CA GLN A 131 6.52 -23.18 3.97
C GLN A 131 7.97 -23.68 3.82
N LYS A 132 8.33 -24.15 2.63
CA LYS A 132 9.71 -24.54 2.31
C LYS A 132 10.58 -23.32 1.99
N TYR A 133 10.10 -22.38 1.18
CA TYR A 133 10.95 -21.40 0.50
C TYR A 133 10.81 -19.95 0.98
N THR A 134 9.68 -19.55 1.56
CA THR A 134 9.46 -18.14 1.92
C THR A 134 9.88 -17.78 3.35
N PRO A 135 9.76 -18.63 4.39
CA PRO A 135 10.25 -18.29 5.71
C PRO A 135 11.76 -18.07 5.74
N ALA A 136 12.23 -17.36 6.76
CA ALA A 136 13.64 -17.03 6.95
C ALA A 136 14.58 -18.24 6.78
N GLY A 137 15.62 -18.05 5.96
CA GLY A 137 16.60 -19.08 5.58
C GLY A 137 16.13 -20.06 4.50
N GLY A 138 14.91 -19.92 4.00
CA GLY A 138 14.38 -20.71 2.88
C GLY A 138 14.45 -22.23 3.12
N ALA A 139 14.74 -22.98 2.06
CA ALA A 139 14.71 -24.44 2.08
C ALA A 139 15.82 -25.05 2.97
N GLU A 140 16.98 -24.39 3.08
CA GLU A 140 18.10 -24.85 3.90
C GLU A 140 17.75 -24.88 5.40
N TYR A 141 16.86 -23.98 5.83
CA TYR A 141 16.44 -23.84 7.22
C TYR A 141 15.18 -24.65 7.56
N LEU A 142 14.60 -25.40 6.60
CA LEU A 142 13.37 -26.16 6.83
C LEU A 142 13.50 -27.13 8.02
N ASN A 143 14.59 -27.90 8.08
CA ASN A 143 14.79 -28.85 9.18
C ASN A 143 14.87 -28.16 10.54
N LYS A 144 15.52 -26.97 10.59
CA LYS A 144 15.61 -26.17 11.82
C LYS A 144 14.24 -25.65 12.26
N ARG A 145 13.38 -25.23 11.32
CA ARG A 145 12.00 -24.82 11.62
C ARG A 145 11.13 -26.01 12.04
N ALA A 146 11.41 -27.20 11.54
CA ALA A 146 10.65 -28.41 11.85
C ALA A 146 11.10 -29.12 13.16
N SER A 147 12.28 -28.83 13.71
CA SER A 147 12.89 -29.67 14.76
C SER A 147 12.62 -29.28 16.23
N ALA A 148 11.87 -28.20 16.53
CA ALA A 148 11.64 -27.69 17.90
C ALA A 148 12.92 -27.54 18.77
N GLU A 149 14.10 -27.55 18.15
CA GLU A 149 15.37 -27.71 18.85
C GLU A 149 15.68 -26.46 19.70
N GLY A 150 15.96 -26.67 20.99
CA GLY A 150 16.30 -25.58 21.91
C GLY A 150 15.14 -24.69 22.36
N GLY A 151 13.88 -25.07 22.10
CA GLY A 151 12.70 -24.30 22.53
C GLY A 151 12.43 -23.02 21.74
N SER A 152 13.20 -22.76 20.67
CA SER A 152 13.05 -21.57 19.81
C SER A 152 11.88 -21.64 18.82
N VAL A 153 11.27 -22.82 18.68
CA VAL A 153 10.08 -23.06 17.84
C VAL A 153 9.01 -23.73 18.71
N PRO A 154 7.76 -23.24 18.75
CA PRO A 154 6.69 -23.90 19.50
C PRO A 154 6.55 -25.37 19.07
N PHE A 155 6.48 -26.31 20.01
CA PHE A 155 6.29 -27.75 19.72
C PHE A 155 5.15 -28.03 18.73
N ARG A 156 4.10 -27.20 18.77
CA ARG A 156 2.99 -27.22 17.81
C ARG A 156 3.45 -27.11 16.35
N GLN A 157 4.38 -26.21 16.04
CA GLN A 157 4.85 -26.01 14.66
C GLN A 157 5.61 -27.23 14.13
N ALA A 158 6.39 -27.93 14.96
CA ALA A 158 7.02 -29.18 14.57
C ALA A 158 5.99 -30.25 14.17
N ILE A 159 4.89 -30.37 14.93
CA ILE A 159 3.76 -31.27 14.59
C ILE A 159 3.13 -30.85 13.26
N LEU A 160 2.87 -29.54 13.07
CA LEU A 160 2.30 -29.03 11.83
C LEU A 160 3.21 -29.37 10.62
N TYR A 161 4.51 -29.09 10.72
CA TYR A 161 5.47 -29.43 9.67
C TYR A 161 5.47 -30.93 9.33
N PHE A 162 5.43 -31.79 10.35
CA PHE A 162 5.30 -33.23 10.17
C PHE A 162 4.00 -33.62 9.42
N LEU A 163 2.87 -32.99 9.75
CA LEU A 163 1.58 -33.28 9.11
C LEU A 163 1.50 -32.76 7.66
N LEU A 164 2.17 -31.65 7.35
CA LEU A 164 2.12 -31.05 6.01
C LEU A 164 2.87 -31.88 4.96
N TYR A 165 4.08 -32.33 5.28
CA TYR A 165 4.97 -32.96 4.31
C TYR A 165 4.79 -34.48 4.27
N ASP A 166 4.01 -34.94 3.29
CA ASP A 166 3.96 -36.37 2.94
C ASP A 166 5.28 -36.79 2.26
N PRO A 167 6.05 -37.74 2.82
CA PRO A 167 7.32 -38.18 2.25
C PRO A 167 7.16 -38.86 0.87
N LYS A 168 5.94 -39.27 0.49
CA LYS A 168 5.63 -39.85 -0.83
C LYS A 168 5.15 -38.82 -1.84
N ALA A 169 4.80 -37.60 -1.41
CA ALA A 169 4.34 -36.57 -2.34
C ALA A 169 5.49 -36.02 -3.17
N LYS A 170 5.21 -35.68 -4.44
CA LYS A 170 6.18 -35.02 -5.31
C LYS A 170 6.59 -33.67 -4.71
N PRO A 171 7.83 -33.20 -4.97
CA PRO A 171 8.24 -31.83 -4.62
C PRO A 171 7.27 -30.81 -5.22
N ALA A 172 6.85 -29.83 -4.43
CA ALA A 172 6.01 -28.75 -4.90
C ALA A 172 6.80 -27.81 -5.84
N GLU A 173 6.21 -27.48 -6.98
CA GLU A 173 6.74 -26.49 -7.91
C GLU A 173 6.55 -25.06 -7.38
N ASP A 174 7.36 -24.13 -7.88
CA ASP A 174 7.18 -22.70 -7.61
C ASP A 174 5.87 -22.19 -8.22
N PRO A 175 4.89 -21.74 -7.41
CA PRO A 175 3.59 -21.33 -7.92
C PRO A 175 3.63 -19.96 -8.59
N ARG A 176 4.66 -19.14 -8.33
CA ARG A 176 4.70 -17.73 -8.75
C ARG A 176 4.55 -17.55 -10.25
N GLY A 177 5.21 -18.40 -11.05
CA GLY A 177 5.10 -18.35 -12.52
C GLY A 177 3.69 -18.60 -13.08
N LYS A 178 2.74 -19.07 -12.26
CA LYS A 178 1.33 -19.30 -12.62
C LYS A 178 0.39 -18.23 -12.05
N LEU A 179 0.90 -17.28 -11.26
CA LEU A 179 0.12 -16.22 -10.64
C LEU A 179 0.24 -14.93 -11.44
N PRO A 180 -0.84 -14.11 -11.52
CA PRO A 180 -0.73 -12.75 -12.01
C PRO A 180 0.34 -11.99 -11.22
N PRO A 181 1.15 -11.15 -11.87
CA PRO A 181 2.17 -10.35 -11.20
C PRO A 181 1.53 -9.11 -10.52
N HIS A 182 0.31 -9.26 -10.03
CA HIS A 182 -0.40 -8.26 -9.26
C HIS A 182 -1.46 -8.92 -8.40
N HIS A 183 -1.87 -8.23 -7.34
CA HIS A 183 -2.97 -8.64 -6.49
C HIS A 183 -3.68 -7.41 -5.93
N LEU A 184 -5.02 -7.38 -6.02
CA LEU A 184 -5.86 -6.36 -5.40
C LEU A 184 -6.71 -7.02 -4.32
N ALA A 185 -6.35 -6.77 -3.06
CA ALA A 185 -7.21 -7.13 -1.93
C ALA A 185 -8.23 -6.02 -1.70
N SER A 186 -9.32 -6.08 -2.46
CA SER A 186 -10.32 -4.99 -2.51
C SER A 186 -11.07 -4.75 -1.19
N GLY A 187 -11.12 -5.72 -0.27
CA GLY A 187 -11.72 -5.50 1.05
C GLY A 187 -10.86 -4.60 1.93
N THR A 188 -9.55 -4.88 1.99
CA THR A 188 -8.59 -4.10 2.79
C THR A 188 -7.94 -2.96 2.02
N GLY A 189 -8.35 -2.71 0.76
CA GLY A 189 -7.82 -1.61 -0.05
C GLY A 189 -6.32 -1.71 -0.34
N ARG A 190 -5.77 -2.93 -0.47
CA ARG A 190 -4.34 -3.16 -0.73
C ARG A 190 -4.10 -3.59 -2.17
N LEU A 191 -3.14 -2.96 -2.81
CA LEU A 191 -2.67 -3.29 -4.14
C LEU A 191 -1.18 -3.60 -4.10
N ALA A 192 -0.78 -4.71 -4.71
CA ALA A 192 0.61 -5.02 -5.01
C ALA A 192 0.72 -5.30 -6.51
N VAL A 193 1.68 -4.66 -7.19
CA VAL A 193 1.95 -4.83 -8.62
C VAL A 193 3.44 -5.00 -8.83
N ARG A 194 3.85 -6.02 -9.58
CA ARG A 194 5.24 -6.24 -9.99
C ARG A 194 5.31 -6.40 -11.51
N GLN A 195 6.44 -6.05 -12.11
CA GLN A 195 6.60 -6.20 -13.57
C GLN A 195 6.77 -7.66 -13.99
N SER A 196 7.29 -8.50 -13.10
CA SER A 196 7.41 -9.94 -13.29
C SER A 196 7.70 -10.62 -11.95
N TRP A 197 7.81 -11.95 -11.96
CA TRP A 197 8.29 -12.74 -10.83
C TRP A 197 9.81 -12.91 -10.79
N LYS A 198 10.56 -12.18 -11.64
CA LYS A 198 12.02 -12.24 -11.67
C LYS A 198 12.63 -11.46 -10.48
N PRO A 199 13.85 -11.83 -10.03
CA PRO A 199 14.52 -11.19 -8.89
C PRO A 199 14.80 -9.69 -9.02
N ASP A 200 14.80 -9.16 -10.25
CA ASP A 200 15.11 -7.77 -10.60
C ASP A 200 13.86 -6.93 -10.90
N ALA A 201 12.66 -7.50 -10.76
CA ALA A 201 11.41 -6.80 -11.05
C ALA A 201 11.24 -5.54 -10.18
N ALA A 202 10.69 -4.47 -10.77
CA ALA A 202 10.12 -3.40 -9.97
C ALA A 202 8.84 -3.90 -9.29
N TRP A 203 8.59 -3.42 -8.07
CA TRP A 203 7.45 -3.81 -7.27
C TRP A 203 6.87 -2.59 -6.54
N PHE A 204 5.62 -2.29 -6.85
CA PHE A 204 4.85 -1.18 -6.34
C PHE A 204 3.74 -1.68 -5.42
N ASN A 205 3.52 -0.97 -4.33
CA ASN A 205 2.46 -1.25 -3.36
C ASN A 205 1.68 0.03 -3.08
N PHE A 206 0.39 -0.12 -2.83
CA PHE A 206 -0.50 0.99 -2.47
C PHE A 206 -1.55 0.53 -1.46
N ASN A 207 -1.91 1.43 -0.55
CA ASN A 207 -2.92 1.20 0.46
C ASN A 207 -3.99 2.31 0.46
N CYS A 208 -5.24 1.91 0.59
CA CYS A 208 -6.37 2.79 0.82
C CYS A 208 -7.48 1.97 1.49
N GLY A 209 -7.16 1.43 2.66
CA GLY A 209 -8.04 0.59 3.47
C GLY A 209 -8.61 1.31 4.69
N TRP A 210 -9.71 0.78 5.21
CA TRP A 210 -10.31 1.18 6.49
C TRP A 210 -9.46 0.72 7.68
N ALA A 211 -9.60 1.38 8.83
CA ALA A 211 -8.86 1.07 10.06
C ALA A 211 -9.77 1.01 11.31
N GLU A 212 -10.50 -0.09 11.49
CA GLU A 212 -11.49 -0.31 12.57
C GLU A 212 -11.23 -1.57 13.41
N ILE A 213 -10.11 -2.26 13.14
CA ILE A 213 -9.62 -3.40 13.91
C ILE A 213 -8.24 -3.04 14.49
N ASP A 214 -7.92 -3.66 15.62
CA ASP A 214 -6.64 -3.46 16.30
C ASP A 214 -5.45 -3.78 15.37
N HIS A 215 -4.28 -3.22 15.66
CA HIS A 215 -3.06 -3.33 14.84
C HIS A 215 -3.14 -2.72 13.43
N GLN A 216 -4.23 -2.04 13.07
CA GLN A 216 -4.30 -1.18 11.89
C GLN A 216 -3.80 0.23 12.20
N HIS A 217 -3.37 0.94 11.16
CA HIS A 217 -2.78 2.27 11.27
C HIS A 217 -3.61 3.31 10.49
N GLY A 218 -3.32 4.59 10.73
CA GLY A 218 -3.82 5.72 9.96
C GLY A 218 -3.07 5.89 8.63
N ASP A 219 -3.05 4.84 7.81
CA ASP A 219 -2.13 4.66 6.68
C ASP A 219 -2.82 4.69 5.30
N ALA A 220 -4.09 5.09 5.20
CA ALA A 220 -4.73 5.20 3.90
C ALA A 220 -3.98 6.23 3.03
N GLY A 221 -3.82 5.91 1.75
CA GLY A 221 -3.01 6.68 0.80
C GLY A 221 -1.52 6.31 0.78
N ASP A 222 -1.04 5.47 1.69
CA ASP A 222 0.36 4.99 1.71
C ASP A 222 0.74 4.26 0.40
N PHE A 223 2.01 4.35 0.04
CA PHE A 223 2.58 3.62 -1.09
C PHE A 223 4.04 3.23 -0.85
N GLY A 224 4.48 2.18 -1.55
CA GLY A 224 5.86 1.75 -1.56
C GLY A 224 6.36 1.46 -2.96
N LEU A 225 7.63 1.76 -3.22
CA LEU A 225 8.31 1.39 -4.47
C LEU A 225 9.60 0.65 -4.14
N TYR A 226 9.73 -0.55 -4.70
CA TYR A 226 10.94 -1.36 -4.67
C TYR A 226 11.48 -1.47 -6.10
N LEU A 227 12.78 -1.18 -6.27
CA LEU A 227 13.41 -1.17 -7.59
C LEU A 227 14.87 -1.61 -7.47
N LYS A 228 15.31 -2.44 -8.43
CA LYS A 228 16.69 -2.96 -8.52
C LYS A 228 17.25 -3.57 -7.23
N GLY A 229 16.40 -4.19 -6.41
CA GLY A 229 16.84 -5.01 -5.27
C GLY A 229 16.74 -4.34 -3.90
N GLU A 230 16.20 -3.13 -3.81
CA GLU A 230 16.01 -2.41 -2.55
C GLU A 230 14.75 -1.52 -2.58
N TRP A 231 14.31 -1.09 -1.41
CA TRP A 231 13.23 -0.10 -1.30
C TRP A 231 13.76 1.27 -1.72
N ILE A 232 12.98 1.95 -2.55
CA ILE A 232 13.17 3.36 -2.89
C ILE A 232 12.52 4.23 -1.83
N SER A 233 11.29 3.88 -1.44
CA SER A 233 10.55 4.45 -0.33
C SER A 233 9.42 3.49 0.05
N LYS A 234 9.06 3.44 1.33
CA LYS A 234 7.88 2.79 1.91
C LYS A 234 7.60 3.42 3.27
N GLU A 235 6.51 3.04 3.93
CA GLU A 235 6.28 3.35 5.34
C GLU A 235 7.43 2.91 6.27
N ARG A 236 7.46 3.47 7.47
CA ARG A 236 8.30 3.03 8.58
C ARG A 236 7.53 2.02 9.44
N VAL A 237 8.08 0.82 9.59
CA VAL A 237 7.50 -0.23 10.42
C VAL A 237 7.86 -0.03 11.89
N GLY A 238 6.88 -0.19 12.76
CA GLY A 238 7.04 -0.21 14.19
C GLY A 238 5.76 -0.64 14.91
N TYR A 239 5.83 -0.71 16.23
CA TYR A 239 4.73 -1.09 17.10
C TYR A 239 4.37 0.07 18.04
N GLY A 240 3.07 0.33 18.17
CA GLY A 240 2.54 1.30 19.14
C GLY A 240 2.19 2.66 18.55
N GLY A 241 1.77 3.58 19.43
CA GLY A 241 0.99 4.76 19.06
C GLY A 241 1.70 5.77 18.15
N VAL A 242 3.02 5.75 18.00
CA VAL A 242 3.75 6.60 17.04
C VAL A 242 3.66 6.04 15.62
N PHE A 243 3.76 4.72 15.46
CA PHE A 243 3.75 4.05 14.16
C PHE A 243 2.34 3.92 13.58
N GLU A 244 1.32 3.98 14.43
CA GLU A 244 -0.08 4.10 14.00
C GLU A 244 -0.39 5.40 13.27
N ARG A 245 0.43 6.45 13.44
CA ARG A 245 0.12 7.80 12.94
C ARG A 245 0.51 7.96 11.48
N SER A 246 -0.27 8.75 10.76
CA SER A 246 -0.03 9.09 9.34
C SER A 246 1.38 9.61 9.02
N LEU A 247 2.08 10.22 10.00
CA LEU A 247 3.48 10.67 9.85
C LEU A 247 4.51 9.53 9.70
N SER A 248 4.13 8.27 9.95
CA SER A 248 4.99 7.10 9.80
C SER A 248 4.81 6.40 8.45
N HIS A 249 3.90 6.92 7.61
CA HIS A 249 3.56 6.36 6.30
C HIS A 249 3.77 7.40 5.20
N ASN A 250 3.92 6.93 3.96
CA ASN A 250 4.03 7.78 2.78
C ASN A 250 2.66 8.38 2.42
N THR A 251 2.05 9.16 3.32
CA THR A 251 0.71 9.74 3.19
C THR A 251 0.67 11.18 3.71
N LEU A 252 -0.53 11.71 3.95
CA LEU A 252 -0.75 13.06 4.44
C LEU A 252 -0.99 13.10 5.95
N ALA A 253 -0.55 14.17 6.58
CA ALA A 253 -0.99 14.60 7.89
C ALA A 253 -1.76 15.92 7.75
N VAL A 254 -2.97 15.98 8.31
CA VAL A 254 -3.91 17.09 8.20
C VAL A 254 -4.39 17.47 9.60
N GLU A 255 -4.06 18.68 10.03
CA GLU A 255 -4.48 19.18 11.34
C GLU A 255 -6.02 19.25 11.42
N ASN A 256 -6.58 18.80 12.54
CA ASN A 256 -8.01 18.81 12.79
C ASN A 256 -8.33 19.50 14.14
N SER A 257 -9.62 19.65 14.44
CA SER A 257 -10.09 20.12 15.74
C SER A 257 -9.60 19.23 16.87
N LYS A 258 -9.42 19.84 18.04
CA LYS A 258 -9.10 19.14 19.28
C LYS A 258 -10.22 18.13 19.60
N PRO A 259 -9.88 16.86 19.90
CA PRO A 259 -10.86 15.83 20.23
C PRO A 259 -11.40 15.99 21.65
N ASP A 260 -12.60 15.46 21.88
CA ASP A 260 -13.24 15.44 23.19
C ASP A 260 -12.35 14.74 24.23
N HIS A 261 -11.86 13.52 23.94
CA HIS A 261 -11.07 12.71 24.87
C HIS A 261 -9.55 12.87 24.71
N HIS A 262 -9.08 14.11 24.53
CA HIS A 262 -7.66 14.46 24.37
C HIS A 262 -6.77 14.18 25.61
N GLU A 263 -7.34 13.80 26.75
CA GLU A 263 -6.60 13.31 27.92
C GLU A 263 -5.95 11.95 27.68
N ASP A 264 -6.53 11.13 26.80
CA ASP A 264 -5.95 9.86 26.37
C ASP A 264 -4.72 10.11 25.48
N LYS A 265 -3.60 9.46 25.81
CA LYS A 265 -2.32 9.70 25.13
C LYS A 265 -2.34 9.30 23.66
N ARG A 266 -2.99 8.17 23.33
CA ARG A 266 -3.10 7.67 21.95
C ARG A 266 -3.90 8.66 21.10
N ARG A 267 -5.11 9.04 21.55
CA ARG A 267 -5.97 10.04 20.87
C ARG A 267 -5.32 11.40 20.74
N ARG A 268 -4.65 11.88 21.80
CA ARG A 268 -3.87 13.13 21.74
C ARG A 268 -2.79 13.04 20.67
N GLY A 269 -2.06 11.93 20.62
CA GLY A 269 -1.00 11.70 19.65
C GLY A 269 -1.50 11.71 18.20
N LEU A 270 -2.64 11.06 17.93
CA LEU A 270 -3.31 11.11 16.62
C LEU A 270 -3.68 12.54 16.25
N TRP A 271 -4.29 13.29 17.18
CA TRP A 271 -4.69 14.68 16.95
C TRP A 271 -3.51 15.63 16.72
N GLU A 272 -2.52 15.64 17.62
CA GLU A 272 -1.37 16.57 17.55
C GLU A 272 -0.51 16.34 16.31
N SER A 273 -0.54 15.12 15.75
CA SER A 273 0.13 14.78 14.50
C SER A 273 -0.70 15.03 13.24
N GLY A 274 -1.97 15.38 13.36
CA GLY A 274 -2.88 15.48 12.21
C GLY A 274 -3.12 14.13 11.52
N SER A 275 -3.06 13.03 12.29
CA SER A 275 -3.22 11.68 11.77
C SER A 275 -4.66 11.38 11.37
N GLN A 276 -4.80 10.44 10.46
CA GLN A 276 -6.01 9.63 10.35
C GLN A 276 -6.30 8.88 11.66
N TRP A 277 -7.56 8.62 11.95
CA TRP A 277 -8.01 7.86 13.11
C TRP A 277 -8.06 6.38 12.78
N ALA A 278 -7.25 5.57 13.45
CA ALA A 278 -7.50 4.14 13.55
C ALA A 278 -8.40 3.87 14.78
N LEU A 279 -9.28 2.88 14.67
CA LEU A 279 -10.30 2.53 15.67
C LEU A 279 -11.25 3.68 16.02
N GLY A 280 -11.97 4.22 15.03
CA GLY A 280 -12.99 5.24 15.26
C GLY A 280 -12.97 6.39 14.26
N HIS A 281 -12.61 6.13 13.01
CA HIS A 281 -12.83 7.11 11.95
C HIS A 281 -14.33 7.17 11.59
N THR A 282 -14.73 8.21 10.85
CA THR A 282 -16.16 8.46 10.56
C THR A 282 -16.61 7.79 9.27
N GLY A 283 -15.68 7.36 8.42
CA GLY A 283 -16.02 6.71 7.17
C GLY A 283 -14.81 6.13 6.47
N ASP A 284 -15.02 4.92 5.95
CA ASP A 284 -14.01 4.17 5.20
C ASP A 284 -13.52 4.92 3.97
N PRO A 285 -12.24 4.75 3.59
CA PRO A 285 -11.73 5.35 2.38
C PRO A 285 -12.21 4.57 1.16
N VAL A 286 -12.25 5.23 0.00
CA VAL A 286 -12.64 4.60 -1.27
C VAL A 286 -11.45 4.53 -2.19
N MET A 287 -11.02 3.30 -2.48
CA MET A 287 -9.96 3.01 -3.44
C MET A 287 -10.52 2.73 -4.85
N ARG A 288 -9.84 3.24 -5.86
CA ARG A 288 -9.91 2.74 -7.25
C ARG A 288 -8.50 2.53 -7.77
N ALA A 289 -8.31 1.52 -8.61
CA ALA A 289 -7.00 1.22 -9.20
C ALA A 289 -7.16 0.63 -10.60
N PHE A 290 -6.15 0.88 -11.44
CA PHE A 290 -6.01 0.25 -12.74
C PHE A 290 -4.55 -0.15 -12.97
N ILE A 291 -4.37 -1.32 -13.58
CA ILE A 291 -3.07 -1.92 -13.88
C ILE A 291 -2.96 -2.01 -15.40
N GLY A 292 -2.19 -1.08 -15.99
CA GLY A 292 -1.87 -1.07 -17.41
C GLY A 292 -0.62 -1.90 -17.72
N ASN A 293 -0.16 -1.82 -18.98
CA ASN A 293 1.06 -2.50 -19.42
C ASN A 293 2.35 -1.72 -19.09
N ASP A 294 2.24 -0.40 -18.94
CA ASP A 294 3.36 0.53 -18.75
C ASP A 294 3.07 1.58 -17.66
N TYR A 295 1.93 1.48 -17.00
CA TYR A 295 1.56 2.35 -15.88
C TYR A 295 0.58 1.66 -14.93
N VAL A 296 0.59 2.11 -13.68
CA VAL A 296 -0.45 1.82 -12.69
C VAL A 296 -1.03 3.16 -12.24
N SER A 297 -2.35 3.23 -12.11
CA SER A 297 -3.04 4.40 -11.57
C SER A 297 -3.88 4.02 -10.36
N THR A 298 -3.86 4.87 -9.33
CA THR A 298 -4.70 4.72 -8.14
C THR A 298 -5.38 6.03 -7.78
N HIS A 299 -6.53 5.91 -7.14
CA HIS A 299 -7.26 6.99 -6.51
C HIS A 299 -7.70 6.56 -5.12
N CYS A 300 -7.43 7.38 -4.10
CA CYS A 300 -7.84 7.16 -2.73
C CYS A 300 -8.59 8.39 -2.19
N SER A 301 -9.86 8.20 -1.88
CA SER A 301 -10.71 9.18 -1.20
C SER A 301 -10.71 8.87 0.29
N MET A 302 -9.97 9.63 1.09
CA MET A 302 -9.67 9.32 2.48
C MET A 302 -10.10 10.40 3.49
N GLY A 303 -10.93 11.37 3.10
CA GLY A 303 -11.39 12.43 4.00
C GLY A 303 -12.11 11.92 5.26
N GLY A 304 -12.86 10.82 5.15
CA GLY A 304 -13.54 10.17 6.29
C GLY A 304 -12.59 9.64 7.36
N MET A 305 -11.36 9.29 6.98
CA MET A 305 -10.34 8.75 7.88
C MET A 305 -9.81 9.79 8.87
N TYR A 306 -9.86 11.08 8.55
CA TYR A 306 -9.31 12.15 9.41
C TYR A 306 -10.30 12.67 10.46
N ASN A 307 -11.56 12.26 10.38
CA ASN A 307 -12.61 12.69 11.29
C ASN A 307 -13.06 11.56 12.19
N SER A 308 -13.50 11.89 13.40
CA SER A 308 -14.10 10.94 14.34
C SER A 308 -15.36 11.54 14.94
N ALA A 309 -16.51 10.93 14.62
CA ALA A 309 -17.79 11.30 15.20
C ALA A 309 -17.83 11.08 16.72
N TYR A 310 -17.12 10.05 17.20
CA TYR A 310 -16.99 9.76 18.62
C TYR A 310 -16.19 10.84 19.37
N GLU A 311 -15.19 11.45 18.73
CA GLU A 311 -14.35 12.49 19.33
C GLU A 311 -14.82 13.92 19.04
N GLY A 312 -15.94 14.11 18.34
CA GLY A 312 -16.42 15.43 17.94
C GLY A 312 -15.55 16.13 16.88
N VAL A 313 -14.68 15.39 16.19
CA VAL A 313 -13.68 15.90 15.24
C VAL A 313 -14.18 15.79 13.81
N LYS A 314 -14.35 16.92 13.10
CA LYS A 314 -15.06 16.96 11.81
C LYS A 314 -14.58 18.01 10.79
N ASP A 315 -13.42 18.64 10.99
CA ASP A 315 -13.04 19.77 10.12
C ASP A 315 -12.52 19.34 8.75
N VAL A 316 -12.09 18.10 8.58
CA VAL A 316 -11.57 17.64 7.30
C VAL A 316 -12.73 17.32 6.37
N GLU A 317 -12.90 18.11 5.30
CA GLU A 317 -14.02 17.98 4.36
C GLU A 317 -13.70 17.04 3.20
N ALA A 318 -12.43 17.02 2.77
CA ALA A 318 -11.97 16.14 1.69
C ALA A 318 -10.45 15.93 1.78
N VAL A 319 -10.04 14.71 1.51
CA VAL A 319 -8.64 14.35 1.26
C VAL A 319 -8.65 13.32 0.15
N GLU A 320 -8.14 13.70 -1.02
CA GLU A 320 -8.12 12.88 -2.22
C GLU A 320 -6.67 12.72 -2.67
N ARG A 321 -6.24 11.48 -2.94
CA ARG A 321 -4.93 11.18 -3.54
C ARG A 321 -5.14 10.53 -4.90
N HIS A 322 -4.56 11.11 -5.94
CA HIS A 322 -4.38 10.48 -7.23
C HIS A 322 -2.90 10.15 -7.42
N LEU A 323 -2.59 8.94 -7.88
CA LEU A 323 -1.21 8.53 -8.12
C LEU A 323 -1.12 7.78 -9.45
N VAL A 324 -0.09 8.10 -10.23
CA VAL A 324 0.27 7.39 -11.45
C VAL A 324 1.73 6.95 -11.33
N TRP A 325 1.95 5.64 -11.27
CA TRP A 325 3.27 5.04 -11.41
C TRP A 325 3.52 4.77 -12.90
N LEU A 326 4.44 5.53 -13.48
CA LEU A 326 4.98 5.30 -14.82
C LEU A 326 6.13 4.32 -14.70
N GLU A 327 5.91 3.11 -15.20
CA GLU A 327 6.83 2.02 -14.95
C GLU A 327 8.20 2.24 -15.63
N PRO A 328 9.31 1.78 -15.02
CA PRO A 328 9.39 1.19 -13.68
C PRO A 328 9.70 2.21 -12.57
N SER A 329 10.00 3.47 -12.91
CA SER A 329 10.87 4.30 -12.06
C SER A 329 10.34 5.68 -11.70
N THR A 330 9.14 6.06 -12.16
CA THR A 330 8.59 7.40 -11.89
C THR A 330 7.21 7.31 -11.27
N ILE A 331 7.02 7.96 -10.13
CA ILE A 331 5.70 8.13 -9.50
C ILE A 331 5.35 9.61 -9.57
N VAL A 332 4.15 9.92 -10.08
CA VAL A 332 3.55 11.24 -9.98
C VAL A 332 2.33 11.12 -9.11
N PHE A 333 2.26 11.86 -8.00
CA PHE A 333 1.09 11.88 -7.14
C PHE A 333 0.61 13.30 -6.88
N TYR A 334 -0.71 13.43 -6.78
CA TYR A 334 -1.43 14.66 -6.53
C TYR A 334 -2.39 14.45 -5.38
N ASP A 335 -2.27 15.32 -4.37
CA ASP A 335 -3.15 15.34 -3.22
C ASP A 335 -3.98 16.62 -3.21
N ALA A 336 -5.28 16.49 -2.96
CA ALA A 336 -6.19 17.60 -2.73
C ALA A 336 -6.76 17.51 -1.32
N VAL A 337 -6.49 18.52 -0.50
CA VAL A 337 -6.93 18.59 0.89
C VAL A 337 -7.83 19.80 1.06
N ARG A 338 -8.99 19.60 1.71
CA ARG A 338 -9.88 20.68 2.10
C ARG A 338 -10.31 20.54 3.55
N THR A 339 -10.16 21.62 4.30
CA THR A 339 -10.61 21.76 5.68
C THR A 339 -11.64 22.88 5.82
N ALA A 340 -12.55 22.74 6.78
CA ALA A 340 -13.58 23.73 7.09
C ALA A 340 -12.98 25.05 7.60
N ARG A 341 -11.80 24.97 8.22
CA ARG A 341 -11.07 26.08 8.84
C ARG A 341 -9.71 26.29 8.19
N ALA A 342 -9.29 27.56 8.12
CA ALA A 342 -7.91 27.92 7.78
C ALA A 342 -7.02 27.74 9.03
N GLU A 343 -5.75 28.08 8.91
CA GLU A 343 -4.73 28.00 9.97
C GLU A 343 -4.35 26.58 10.42
N GLN A 344 -4.87 25.57 9.72
CA GLN A 344 -4.57 24.15 9.92
C GLN A 344 -3.43 23.69 9.02
N PHE A 345 -2.38 23.11 9.61
CA PHE A 345 -1.27 22.54 8.85
C PHE A 345 -1.72 21.38 7.96
N LYS A 346 -1.03 21.23 6.84
CA LYS A 346 -1.21 20.16 5.86
C LYS A 346 0.18 19.76 5.40
N GLN A 347 0.48 18.47 5.49
CA GLN A 347 1.83 17.95 5.35
C GLN A 347 1.80 16.65 4.55
N ALA A 348 2.73 16.48 3.62
CA ALA A 348 2.98 15.22 2.93
C ALA A 348 4.31 14.61 3.40
N TRP A 349 4.28 13.33 3.71
CA TRP A 349 5.41 12.58 4.26
C TRP A 349 5.89 11.53 3.27
N LEU A 350 7.22 11.37 3.19
CA LEU A 350 7.89 10.26 2.54
C LEU A 350 9.05 9.77 3.41
N HIS A 351 9.33 8.47 3.40
CA HIS A 351 10.42 7.88 4.18
C HIS A 351 11.50 7.21 3.32
N PHE A 352 12.75 7.30 3.79
CA PHE A 352 13.93 6.84 3.07
C PHE A 352 14.94 6.16 4.00
N GLU A 353 15.79 5.30 3.42
CA GLU A 353 16.90 4.65 4.14
C GLU A 353 18.14 5.54 4.30
N ALA A 354 18.23 6.61 3.52
CA ALA A 354 19.30 7.59 3.58
C ALA A 354 18.72 9.01 3.67
N LEU A 355 19.43 9.91 4.34
CA LEU A 355 19.00 11.29 4.54
C LEU A 355 18.85 12.01 3.19
N PRO A 356 17.64 12.51 2.86
CA PRO A 356 17.46 13.33 1.67
C PRO A 356 18.19 14.67 1.78
N LYS A 357 18.81 15.11 0.69
CA LYS A 357 19.41 16.42 0.56
C LYS A 357 18.41 17.36 -0.11
N VAL A 358 17.87 18.31 0.65
CA VAL A 358 16.89 19.28 0.14
C VAL A 358 17.59 20.47 -0.53
N GLU A 359 17.18 20.79 -1.76
CA GLU A 359 17.62 21.95 -2.53
C GLU A 359 16.42 22.65 -3.17
N GLY A 360 15.89 23.68 -2.50
CA GLY A 360 14.73 24.43 -2.99
C GLY A 360 13.46 23.58 -3.03
N ASP A 361 13.00 23.26 -4.24
CA ASP A 361 11.74 22.55 -4.54
C ASP A 361 11.92 21.03 -4.69
N HIS A 362 13.12 20.50 -4.48
CA HIS A 362 13.38 19.07 -4.58
C HIS A 362 14.31 18.56 -3.47
N ALA A 363 14.29 17.24 -3.31
CA ALA A 363 15.24 16.51 -2.48
C ALA A 363 15.85 15.36 -3.27
N ASP A 364 17.16 15.20 -3.14
CA ASP A 364 17.92 14.09 -3.73
C ASP A 364 18.35 13.09 -2.67
N VAL A 365 18.23 11.81 -2.97
CA VAL A 365 18.62 10.68 -2.11
C VAL A 365 19.50 9.74 -2.93
N THR A 366 20.60 9.28 -2.35
CA THR A 366 21.31 8.10 -2.85
C THR A 366 20.97 6.92 -1.96
N THR A 367 20.32 5.89 -2.50
CA THR A 367 19.99 4.68 -1.75
C THR A 367 21.26 3.93 -1.32
N PRO A 368 21.19 3.03 -0.33
CA PRO A 368 22.34 2.21 0.06
C PRO A 368 22.94 1.40 -1.09
N GLY A 369 22.13 0.95 -2.06
CA GLY A 369 22.55 0.29 -3.29
C GLY A 369 23.08 1.24 -4.38
N GLY A 370 23.11 2.55 -4.14
CA GLY A 370 23.69 3.55 -5.03
C GLY A 370 22.74 4.11 -6.10
N GLN A 371 21.44 3.86 -5.99
CA GLN A 371 20.46 4.45 -6.91
C GLN A 371 20.20 5.92 -6.54
N HIS A 372 20.12 6.77 -7.55
CA HIS A 372 19.75 8.17 -7.37
C HIS A 372 18.24 8.36 -7.48
N VAL A 373 17.66 8.93 -6.42
CA VAL A 373 16.23 9.23 -6.29
C VAL A 373 16.06 10.73 -6.14
N ARG A 374 15.22 11.34 -6.97
CA ARG A 374 14.80 12.73 -6.83
C ARG A 374 13.32 12.81 -6.51
N VAL A 375 12.95 13.56 -5.48
CA VAL A 375 11.58 13.97 -5.20
C VAL A 375 11.46 15.46 -5.47
N SER A 376 10.66 15.85 -6.47
CA SER A 376 10.33 17.24 -6.74
C SER A 376 8.93 17.56 -6.23
N ALA A 377 8.79 18.59 -5.41
CA ALA A 377 7.52 19.13 -4.95
C ALA A 377 7.14 20.35 -5.78
N LEU A 378 6.17 20.17 -6.67
CA LEU A 378 5.70 21.19 -7.62
C LEU A 378 4.53 22.02 -7.08
N LEU A 379 3.79 21.45 -6.12
CA LEU A 379 2.76 22.15 -5.37
C LEU A 379 2.86 21.81 -3.88
N PRO A 380 2.50 22.77 -3.01
CA PRO A 380 2.37 24.20 -3.32
C PRO A 380 3.68 24.84 -3.83
N GLU A 381 3.60 25.95 -4.56
CA GLU A 381 4.79 26.63 -5.12
C GLU A 381 5.77 27.12 -4.05
N ASN A 382 5.23 27.47 -2.88
CA ASN A 382 5.96 27.91 -1.71
C ASN A 382 6.09 26.81 -0.64
N ALA A 383 5.98 25.54 -1.05
CA ALA A 383 6.15 24.41 -0.15
C ALA A 383 7.51 24.48 0.55
N LYS A 384 7.54 24.08 1.81
CA LYS A 384 8.77 23.96 2.59
C LYS A 384 9.14 22.50 2.69
N LEU A 385 10.27 22.13 2.08
CA LEU A 385 10.81 20.79 2.18
C LEU A 385 11.78 20.72 3.35
N ARG A 386 11.66 19.68 4.14
CA ARG A 386 12.54 19.42 5.27
C ARG A 386 12.87 17.94 5.32
N ALA A 387 14.15 17.65 5.44
CA ALA A 387 14.63 16.30 5.65
C ALA A 387 15.26 16.19 7.04
N GLU A 388 14.96 15.10 7.74
CA GLU A 388 15.59 14.83 9.03
C GLU A 388 15.74 13.33 9.29
N ALA A 389 16.67 12.99 10.18
CA ALA A 389 16.73 11.66 10.75
C ALA A 389 15.57 11.48 11.73
N TYR A 390 14.95 10.32 11.70
CA TYR A 390 13.94 9.91 12.68
C TYR A 390 14.55 9.90 14.08
N LYS A 391 13.83 10.47 15.04
CA LYS A 391 14.30 10.62 16.42
C LYS A 391 13.60 9.62 17.32
N VAL A 392 14.35 8.62 17.74
CA VAL A 392 13.95 7.73 18.84
C VAL A 392 14.02 8.52 20.14
N THR A 393 12.95 8.50 20.91
CA THR A 393 12.90 9.05 22.27
C THR A 393 13.12 7.94 23.29
N ASP A 394 13.21 8.28 24.58
CA ASP A 394 13.28 7.27 25.64
C ASP A 394 11.98 6.45 25.77
N ASP A 395 10.89 6.88 25.12
CA ASP A 395 9.64 6.14 25.03
C ASP A 395 9.78 4.93 24.09
N TRP A 396 9.37 3.75 24.58
CA TRP A 396 9.39 2.52 23.79
C TRP A 396 8.47 2.62 22.56
N GLU A 397 7.41 3.42 22.62
CA GLU A 397 6.49 3.64 21.48
C GLU A 397 7.16 4.33 20.30
N SER A 398 8.33 4.95 20.48
CA SER A 398 9.09 5.62 19.43
C SER A 398 10.22 4.77 18.84
N LYS A 399 10.31 3.48 19.22
CA LYS A 399 11.35 2.57 18.71
C LYS A 399 10.84 1.86 17.46
N PRO A 400 11.48 2.06 16.29
CA PRO A 400 11.11 1.34 15.08
C PRO A 400 11.30 -0.15 15.25
N ALA A 401 10.65 -0.92 14.39
CA ALA A 401 10.81 -2.36 14.36
C ALA A 401 12.28 -2.74 14.23
N SER A 402 12.69 -3.83 14.89
CA SER A 402 14.04 -4.35 14.71
C SER A 402 14.26 -4.70 13.23
N GLY A 403 15.26 -4.10 12.61
CA GLY A 403 15.57 -4.30 11.18
C GLY A 403 14.89 -3.29 10.25
N GLU A 404 14.09 -2.35 10.76
CA GLU A 404 13.57 -1.23 9.98
C GLU A 404 14.71 -0.32 9.49
N THR A 405 14.64 0.09 8.21
CA THR A 405 15.68 0.86 7.52
C THR A 405 15.24 2.28 7.18
N MET A 406 13.94 2.57 7.14
CA MET A 406 13.35 3.88 6.82
C MET A 406 13.49 4.87 7.99
N LEU A 407 14.73 5.26 8.27
CA LEU A 407 15.11 6.09 9.41
C LEU A 407 15.25 7.57 9.06
N PHE A 408 14.81 7.99 7.87
CA PHE A 408 14.85 9.39 7.44
C PHE A 408 13.51 9.81 6.88
N ASP A 409 13.10 11.03 7.23
CA ASP A 409 11.85 11.65 6.80
C ASP A 409 12.14 12.72 5.75
N LEU A 410 11.28 12.79 4.74
CA LEU A 410 11.10 13.96 3.89
C LEU A 410 9.68 14.49 4.11
N LEU A 411 9.60 15.65 4.74
CA LEU A 411 8.37 16.40 4.96
C LEU A 411 8.24 17.48 3.89
N THR A 412 7.06 17.55 3.26
CA THR A 412 6.61 18.70 2.47
C THR A 412 5.48 19.41 3.22
N GLU A 413 5.73 20.62 3.71
CA GLU A 413 4.72 21.45 4.35
C GLU A 413 4.17 22.48 3.35
N ALA A 414 2.85 22.71 3.40
CA ALA A 414 2.12 23.57 2.48
C ALA A 414 2.62 25.03 2.37
N GLY A 415 3.36 25.53 3.36
CA GLY A 415 3.84 26.91 3.40
C GLY A 415 2.76 27.97 3.70
N SER A 416 1.52 27.78 3.21
CA SER A 416 0.31 28.48 3.63
C SER A 416 -0.59 27.58 4.47
N LYS A 417 -1.50 28.18 5.23
CA LYS A 417 -2.49 27.44 6.04
C LYS A 417 -3.91 27.66 5.55
N GLU A 418 -4.06 27.76 4.24
CA GLU A 418 -5.36 27.95 3.60
C GLU A 418 -6.27 26.73 3.81
N LYS A 419 -7.58 26.95 3.64
CA LYS A 419 -8.59 25.88 3.73
C LYS A 419 -8.35 24.77 2.70
N GLN A 420 -7.96 25.16 1.49
CA GLN A 420 -7.69 24.23 0.39
C GLN A 420 -6.20 24.23 0.11
N GLN A 421 -5.64 23.03 0.05
CA GLN A 421 -4.25 22.82 -0.32
C GLN A 421 -4.12 21.70 -1.33
N GLN A 422 -3.18 21.88 -2.24
CA GLN A 422 -2.80 20.91 -3.23
C GLN A 422 -1.34 20.54 -3.04
N PHE A 423 -1.02 19.26 -3.14
CA PHE A 423 0.35 18.78 -3.27
C PHE A 423 0.50 18.08 -4.61
N LEU A 424 1.62 18.32 -5.29
CA LEU A 424 1.95 17.65 -6.54
C LEU A 424 3.42 17.29 -6.46
N HIS A 425 3.70 16.01 -6.51
CA HIS A 425 5.05 15.48 -6.37
C HIS A 425 5.40 14.57 -7.53
N VAL A 426 6.68 14.59 -7.88
CA VAL A 426 7.29 13.64 -8.81
C VAL A 426 8.45 12.97 -8.09
N LEU A 427 8.39 11.65 -7.92
CA LEU A 427 9.49 10.81 -7.48
C LEU A 427 10.08 10.10 -8.70
N GLN A 428 11.38 10.28 -8.96
CA GLN A 428 12.10 9.67 -10.07
C GLN A 428 13.32 8.91 -9.58
N VAL A 429 13.49 7.67 -10.04
CA VAL A 429 14.74 6.90 -9.86
C VAL A 429 15.50 6.88 -11.18
N ALA A 430 16.58 7.67 -11.27
CA ALA A 430 17.39 7.81 -12.48
C ALA A 430 18.76 8.42 -12.16
N ASP A 431 19.81 8.01 -12.89
CA ASP A 431 21.14 8.61 -12.77
C ASP A 431 21.13 10.10 -13.10
N SER A 432 20.26 10.51 -14.03
CA SER A 432 20.00 11.91 -14.39
C SER A 432 18.50 12.16 -14.44
N PRO A 433 17.86 12.46 -13.29
CA PRO A 433 16.44 12.75 -13.24
C PRO A 433 16.10 13.95 -14.12
N LEU A 434 14.98 13.84 -14.84
CA LEU A 434 14.45 14.98 -15.59
C LEU A 434 14.05 16.09 -14.61
N LYS A 435 14.12 17.35 -15.04
CA LYS A 435 13.49 18.43 -14.27
C LYS A 435 12.00 18.45 -14.63
N PRO A 436 11.09 18.09 -13.72
CA PRO A 436 9.67 18.23 -14.00
C PRO A 436 9.27 19.70 -14.14
N GLU A 437 8.42 19.98 -15.12
CA GLU A 437 7.81 21.29 -15.30
C GLU A 437 6.34 21.23 -14.94
N ARG A 438 5.94 22.03 -13.93
CA ARG A 438 4.54 22.13 -13.57
C ARG A 438 3.75 22.88 -14.62
N PHE A 439 2.52 22.44 -14.86
CA PHE A 439 1.50 23.22 -15.52
C PHE A 439 0.22 23.27 -14.68
N LYS A 440 -0.53 24.36 -14.82
CA LYS A 440 -1.84 24.60 -14.21
C LYS A 440 -2.71 25.28 -15.26
N GLN A 441 -3.91 24.79 -15.50
CA GLN A 441 -4.76 25.35 -16.56
C GLN A 441 -6.25 25.05 -16.40
N GLY A 442 -7.06 25.93 -17.00
CA GLY A 442 -8.52 25.98 -16.89
C GLY A 442 -8.99 27.29 -16.24
N GLN A 443 -10.24 27.72 -16.47
CA GLN A 443 -10.82 28.81 -15.67
C GLN A 443 -10.92 28.35 -14.21
N GLY A 444 -10.20 29.00 -13.30
CA GLY A 444 -10.17 28.60 -11.88
C GLY A 444 -9.33 27.35 -11.58
N ASP A 445 -8.38 27.00 -12.46
CA ASP A 445 -7.39 25.95 -12.24
C ASP A 445 -7.95 24.53 -12.02
N GLU A 446 -8.83 24.10 -12.94
CA GLU A 446 -9.50 22.80 -12.85
C GLU A 446 -8.55 21.59 -13.03
N PHE A 447 -7.37 21.80 -13.63
CA PHE A 447 -6.35 20.78 -13.82
C PHE A 447 -4.95 21.28 -13.46
N VAL A 448 -4.18 20.41 -12.81
CA VAL A 448 -2.77 20.61 -12.46
C VAL A 448 -1.96 19.39 -12.89
N GLY A 449 -0.68 19.56 -13.19
CA GLY A 449 0.13 18.42 -13.60
C GLY A 449 1.59 18.71 -13.75
N ALA A 450 2.33 17.67 -14.14
CA ALA A 450 3.77 17.69 -14.34
C ALA A 450 4.10 17.20 -15.75
N SER A 451 4.94 17.95 -16.45
CA SER A 451 5.59 17.53 -17.70
C SER A 451 6.96 16.95 -17.37
N LEU A 452 7.26 15.80 -17.96
CA LEU A 452 8.44 14.97 -17.74
C LEU A 452 9.03 14.63 -19.10
N GLY A 453 9.75 15.58 -19.70
CA GLY A 453 10.26 15.45 -21.06
C GLY A 453 9.13 15.24 -22.07
N PRO A 454 9.04 14.08 -22.75
CA PRO A 454 7.98 13.82 -23.73
C PRO A 454 6.65 13.36 -23.11
N SER A 455 6.55 13.20 -21.79
CA SER A 455 5.32 12.75 -21.12
C SER A 455 4.71 13.85 -20.25
N ALA A 456 3.40 13.85 -20.07
CA ALA A 456 2.72 14.71 -19.10
C ALA A 456 1.67 13.93 -18.32
N VAL A 457 1.58 14.20 -17.01
CA VAL A 457 0.53 13.67 -16.14
C VAL A 457 -0.27 14.84 -15.60
N ALA A 458 -1.56 14.87 -15.91
CA ALA A 458 -2.52 15.87 -15.46
C ALA A 458 -3.52 15.24 -14.49
N PHE A 459 -3.91 15.98 -13.47
CA PHE A 459 -4.89 15.60 -12.46
C PHE A 459 -5.99 16.64 -12.40
N SER A 460 -7.25 16.18 -12.38
CA SER A 460 -8.35 17.08 -12.07
C SER A 460 -8.30 17.51 -10.61
N THR A 461 -8.62 18.76 -10.36
CA THR A 461 -8.81 19.29 -9.00
C THR A 461 -10.19 18.95 -8.42
N LYS A 462 -11.06 18.34 -9.24
CA LYS A 462 -12.38 17.84 -8.86
C LYS A 462 -12.42 16.33 -9.10
N ARG A 463 -13.01 15.61 -8.15
CA ARG A 463 -13.26 14.17 -8.31
C ARG A 463 -14.27 13.91 -9.43
N ASP A 464 -14.03 12.84 -10.19
CA ASP A 464 -14.91 12.33 -11.24
C ASP A 464 -15.29 13.39 -12.28
N ALA A 465 -14.30 14.18 -12.71
CA ALA A 465 -14.49 15.25 -13.68
C ALA A 465 -15.11 14.72 -14.99
N PRO A 466 -16.20 15.33 -15.48
CA PRO A 466 -16.88 14.88 -16.69
C PRO A 466 -16.21 15.34 -17.98
N LYS A 467 -15.21 16.21 -17.89
CA LYS A 467 -14.46 16.78 -19.01
C LYS A 467 -13.14 17.35 -18.51
N ALA A 468 -12.21 17.60 -19.42
CA ALA A 468 -10.95 18.30 -19.14
C ALA A 468 -10.59 19.26 -20.25
N ASN A 469 -10.08 20.43 -19.89
CA ASN A 469 -9.53 21.40 -20.84
C ASN A 469 -8.28 22.04 -20.22
N PHE A 470 -7.12 21.74 -20.80
CA PHE A 470 -5.82 22.26 -20.34
C PHE A 470 -4.82 22.20 -21.49
N SER A 471 -3.62 22.70 -21.29
CA SER A 471 -2.52 22.63 -22.24
C SER A 471 -1.29 22.02 -21.58
N VAL A 472 -0.45 21.46 -22.42
CA VAL A 472 0.86 20.91 -22.06
C VAL A 472 1.91 21.49 -23.01
N PRO A 473 3.21 21.38 -22.72
CA PRO A 473 4.24 21.78 -23.66
C PRO A 473 4.05 21.10 -25.03
N ALA A 474 4.28 21.84 -26.11
CA ALA A 474 4.02 21.37 -27.49
C ALA A 474 4.82 20.12 -27.90
N GLN A 475 5.91 19.81 -27.21
CA GLN A 475 6.74 18.63 -27.41
C GLN A 475 6.21 17.36 -26.73
N THR A 476 5.13 17.46 -25.95
CA THR A 476 4.53 16.33 -25.25
C THR A 476 3.98 15.31 -26.25
N LYS A 477 4.38 14.05 -26.08
CA LYS A 477 4.00 12.91 -26.94
C LYS A 477 3.08 11.92 -26.26
N LEU A 478 3.15 11.81 -24.93
CA LEU A 478 2.34 10.88 -24.15
C LEU A 478 1.67 11.61 -23.01
N ILE A 479 0.36 11.43 -22.87
CA ILE A 479 -0.44 12.16 -21.90
C ILE A 479 -1.26 11.20 -21.06
N PHE A 480 -1.23 11.42 -19.76
CA PHE A 480 -2.08 10.77 -18.76
C PHE A 480 -2.97 11.84 -18.15
N VAL A 481 -4.28 11.61 -18.13
CA VAL A 481 -5.25 12.53 -17.51
C VAL A 481 -6.06 11.78 -16.48
N ALA A 482 -5.77 12.05 -15.21
CA ALA A 482 -6.38 11.44 -14.04
C ALA A 482 -7.46 12.31 -13.41
N GLY A 483 -8.31 11.68 -12.59
CA GLY A 483 -9.43 12.36 -11.92
C GLY A 483 -10.67 12.55 -12.79
N LEU A 484 -10.73 11.89 -13.94
CA LEU A 484 -11.93 11.84 -14.77
C LEU A 484 -12.94 10.84 -14.20
N LYS A 485 -14.21 10.97 -14.59
CA LYS A 485 -15.22 9.95 -14.28
C LYS A 485 -14.73 8.58 -14.79
N PRO A 486 -14.63 7.54 -13.93
CA PRO A 486 -14.15 6.23 -14.35
C PRO A 486 -15.05 5.56 -15.38
N ASN A 487 -14.48 4.62 -16.15
CA ASN A 487 -15.20 3.78 -17.09
C ASN A 487 -16.11 4.53 -18.09
N SER A 488 -15.76 5.77 -18.42
CA SER A 488 -16.58 6.67 -19.23
C SER A 488 -15.91 6.96 -20.57
N ASP A 489 -16.72 7.14 -21.62
CA ASP A 489 -16.25 7.48 -22.96
C ASP A 489 -16.03 8.99 -23.13
N PHE A 490 -14.88 9.34 -23.68
CA PHE A 490 -14.48 10.70 -23.99
C PHE A 490 -14.01 10.86 -25.43
N LYS A 491 -14.35 11.99 -26.02
CA LYS A 491 -13.79 12.48 -27.28
C LYS A 491 -12.58 13.36 -26.98
N LEU A 492 -11.46 13.06 -27.62
CA LEU A 492 -10.23 13.84 -27.52
C LEU A 492 -10.14 14.88 -28.65
N GLY A 493 -9.73 16.09 -28.30
CA GLY A 493 -9.35 17.16 -29.22
C GLY A 493 -7.99 17.70 -28.83
N THR A 494 -7.09 17.85 -29.81
CA THR A 494 -5.77 18.44 -29.61
C THR A 494 -5.55 19.56 -30.62
N LYS A 495 -4.98 20.68 -30.16
CA LYS A 495 -4.68 21.83 -31.01
C LYS A 495 -3.37 22.47 -30.57
N LYS A 496 -2.39 22.53 -31.48
CA LYS A 496 -1.15 23.26 -31.24
C LYS A 496 -1.41 24.77 -31.26
N SER A 497 -0.88 25.49 -30.28
CA SER A 497 -0.98 26.95 -30.14
C SER A 497 0.34 27.49 -29.60
N GLY A 498 1.20 27.99 -30.50
CA GLY A 498 2.58 28.35 -30.15
C GLY A 498 3.35 27.16 -29.59
N ASP A 499 3.96 27.36 -28.42
CA ASP A 499 4.73 26.36 -27.68
C ASP A 499 3.87 25.46 -26.77
N ALA A 500 2.54 25.54 -26.88
CA ALA A 500 1.61 24.71 -26.14
C ALA A 500 0.79 23.79 -27.06
N LEU A 501 0.45 22.62 -26.54
CA LEU A 501 -0.57 21.73 -27.08
C LEU A 501 -1.82 21.86 -26.19
N VAL A 502 -2.88 22.46 -26.72
CA VAL A 502 -4.17 22.58 -26.04
C VAL A 502 -4.94 21.28 -26.22
N LEU A 503 -5.43 20.74 -25.11
CA LEU A 503 -6.22 19.52 -25.02
C LEU A 503 -7.66 19.86 -24.61
N SER A 504 -8.60 19.18 -25.25
CA SER A 504 -10.01 19.18 -24.90
C SER A 504 -10.49 17.73 -24.82
N ILE A 505 -11.08 17.37 -23.68
CA ILE A 505 -11.61 16.04 -23.38
C ILE A 505 -13.06 16.26 -22.99
N GLU A 506 -13.99 15.86 -23.85
CA GLU A 506 -15.42 16.06 -23.63
C GLU A 506 -16.14 14.71 -23.67
N PRO A 507 -17.32 14.55 -23.04
CA PRO A 507 -18.10 13.33 -23.17
C PRO A 507 -18.37 12.99 -24.63
N GLY A 508 -18.11 11.74 -25.02
CA GLY A 508 -18.35 11.27 -26.39
C GLY A 508 -17.51 10.06 -26.75
N SER A 509 -17.79 9.43 -27.88
CA SER A 509 -17.06 8.24 -28.32
C SER A 509 -15.63 8.58 -28.77
N GLY A 510 -14.63 7.86 -28.27
CA GLY A 510 -13.24 8.00 -28.70
C GLY A 510 -12.29 7.16 -27.86
N VAL A 511 -12.09 7.54 -26.60
CA VAL A 511 -11.25 6.85 -25.63
C VAL A 511 -12.02 6.63 -24.33
N LYS A 512 -11.70 5.57 -23.61
CA LYS A 512 -12.36 5.23 -22.35
C LYS A 512 -11.43 5.48 -21.18
N SER A 513 -11.90 6.14 -20.13
CA SER A 513 -11.16 6.21 -18.86
C SER A 513 -11.13 4.84 -18.18
N ASP A 514 -10.02 4.54 -17.53
CA ASP A 514 -9.86 3.30 -16.78
C ASP A 514 -10.63 3.28 -15.45
N ASP A 515 -10.47 2.21 -14.68
CA ASP A 515 -11.15 2.01 -13.39
C ASP A 515 -10.74 3.07 -12.34
N ALA A 516 -9.54 3.64 -12.45
CA ALA A 516 -9.08 4.73 -11.60
C ALA A 516 -9.46 6.13 -12.15
N GLY A 517 -10.11 6.20 -13.31
CA GLY A 517 -10.49 7.46 -13.94
C GLY A 517 -9.33 8.13 -14.68
N VAL A 518 -8.40 7.35 -15.24
CA VAL A 518 -7.29 7.84 -16.06
C VAL A 518 -7.52 7.53 -17.54
N ILE A 519 -7.20 8.48 -18.42
CA ILE A 519 -7.02 8.23 -19.84
C ILE A 519 -5.54 8.37 -20.18
N ARG A 520 -5.01 7.41 -20.94
CA ARG A 520 -3.68 7.46 -21.55
C ARG A 520 -3.80 7.58 -23.06
N PHE A 521 -3.12 8.54 -23.69
CA PHE A 521 -3.08 8.65 -25.15
C PHE A 521 -1.79 9.28 -25.67
N ALA A 522 -1.42 8.91 -26.89
CA ALA A 522 -0.31 9.50 -27.60
C ALA A 522 -0.77 10.68 -28.46
N VAL A 523 0.07 11.69 -28.60
CA VAL A 523 -0.13 12.83 -29.49
C VAL A 523 0.75 12.64 -30.74
N PRO A 524 0.22 12.90 -31.95
CA PRO A 524 0.97 12.79 -33.21
C PRO A 524 2.23 13.66 -33.27
#